data_AF-A0A928YU53-F1
#
_entry.id   AF-A0A928YU53-F1
#
_cell.length_a   1.000
_cell.length_b   1.000
_cell.length_c   1.000
_cell.angle_alpha   90.00
_cell.angle_beta   90.00
_cell.angle_gamma   90.00
#
_symmetry.space_group_name_H-M   'P 1'
#
loop_
_entity.id
_entity.type
_entity.pdbx_description
1 polymer ?
#
loop_
_entity_poly.entity_id
_entity_poly.type
_entity_poly.pdbx_seq_one_letter_code
_entity_poly.pdbx_strand_id
1 'polypeptide(L)'
;MYGNQDTANPHKKPQTRNKRGNQTSRSIAFNSNQADLFPLSREHLQQFRSRNENKQTLWVLLFYVDKDTRTVQYELSRPINMTEAGKVDDWEPRFIMPTFHVDQPSYNGPDLSPDIDIPVTERS
;
A
#
# COMPACT_ATOMS: atom_id res chain seq x y z
N MET A 1 -8.01 2.96 -2.85
CA MET A 1 -8.00 2.77 -4.32
C MET A 1 -8.74 1.48 -4.66
N TYR A 2 -9.45 1.43 -5.80
CA TYR A 2 -10.08 0.19 -6.25
C TYR A 2 -9.05 -0.79 -6.84
N GLY A 3 -9.07 -2.02 -6.34
CA GLY A 3 -8.36 -3.18 -6.87
C GLY A 3 -9.23 -4.05 -7.77
N ASN A 4 -8.77 -5.26 -8.03
CA ASN A 4 -9.49 -6.34 -8.69
C ASN A 4 -9.89 -7.43 -7.68
N GLN A 5 -10.53 -8.51 -8.15
CA GLN A 5 -10.95 -9.66 -7.34
C GLN A 5 -9.82 -10.40 -6.62
N ASP A 6 -8.55 -10.13 -6.95
CA ASP A 6 -7.40 -10.74 -6.30
C ASP A 6 -6.93 -9.93 -5.06
N THR A 7 -7.60 -8.81 -4.74
CA THR A 7 -7.35 -8.00 -3.54
C THR A 7 -7.58 -8.83 -2.28
N ALA A 8 -6.69 -8.72 -1.29
CA ALA A 8 -6.71 -9.53 -0.06
C ALA A 8 -6.51 -11.04 -0.27
N ASN A 9 -6.08 -11.49 -1.47
CA ASN A 9 -5.64 -12.87 -1.68
C ASN A 9 -4.12 -12.99 -1.44
N PRO A 10 -3.66 -13.80 -0.47
CA PRO A 10 -2.23 -13.96 -0.16
C PRO A 10 -1.42 -14.60 -1.30
N HIS A 11 -2.06 -15.42 -2.13
CA HIS A 11 -1.40 -16.21 -3.18
C HIS A 11 -1.46 -15.58 -4.58
N LYS A 12 -2.05 -14.39 -4.69
CA LYS A 12 -2.17 -13.66 -5.95
C LYS A 12 -1.69 -12.23 -5.81
N LYS A 13 -1.36 -11.60 -6.94
CA LYS A 13 -0.98 -10.20 -7.01
C LYS A 13 -2.17 -9.37 -7.51
N PRO A 14 -2.75 -8.50 -6.67
CA PRO A 14 -3.86 -7.68 -7.09
C PRO A 14 -3.40 -6.58 -8.03
N GLN A 15 -4.32 -6.06 -8.83
CA GLN A 15 -4.03 -4.96 -9.74
C GLN A 15 -4.94 -3.77 -9.47
N THR A 16 -4.38 -2.56 -9.60
CA THR A 16 -5.22 -1.35 -9.58
C THR A 16 -6.19 -1.36 -10.76
N ARG A 17 -7.46 -1.04 -10.50
CA ARG A 17 -8.50 -1.04 -11.55
C ARG A 17 -8.17 -0.10 -12.72
N ASN A 18 -7.66 1.09 -12.40
CA ASN A 18 -7.36 2.14 -13.36
C ASN A 18 -5.85 2.38 -13.47
N LYS A 19 -5.42 2.91 -14.62
CA LYS A 19 -4.07 3.41 -14.84
C LYS A 19 -3.72 4.51 -13.83
N ARG A 20 -2.44 4.66 -13.52
CA ARG A 20 -1.88 5.66 -12.62
C ARG A 20 -0.92 6.56 -13.40
N GLY A 21 -0.86 7.81 -12.96
CA GLY A 21 -0.04 8.83 -13.62
C GLY A 21 1.39 8.85 -13.10
N ASN A 22 2.19 9.74 -13.70
CA ASN A 22 3.62 9.88 -13.47
C ASN A 22 4.02 10.01 -11.99
N GLN A 23 3.19 10.66 -11.16
CA GLN A 23 3.49 10.79 -9.73
C GLN A 23 3.52 9.43 -9.03
N THR A 24 2.56 8.55 -9.32
CA THR A 24 2.54 7.19 -8.76
C THR A 24 3.73 6.38 -9.26
N SER A 25 4.07 6.49 -10.56
CA SER A 25 5.23 5.80 -11.13
C SER A 25 6.54 6.21 -10.45
N ARG A 26 6.72 7.50 -10.16
CA ARG A 26 7.89 8.02 -9.42
C ARG A 26 7.95 7.48 -8.00
N SER A 27 6.83 7.48 -7.28
CA SER A 27 6.79 6.90 -5.92
C SER A 27 7.06 5.40 -5.91
N ILE A 28 6.66 4.67 -6.96
CA ILE A 28 6.97 3.24 -7.09
C ILE A 28 8.46 3.02 -7.32
N ALA A 29 9.07 3.78 -8.23
CA ALA A 29 10.53 3.73 -8.42
C ALA A 29 11.28 4.08 -7.12
N PHE A 30 10.75 5.01 -6.32
CA PHE A 30 11.31 5.30 -5.00
C PHE A 30 11.14 4.11 -4.03
N ASN A 31 9.95 3.51 -3.98
CA ASN A 31 9.65 2.36 -3.13
C ASN A 31 10.53 1.14 -3.47
N SER A 32 10.74 0.83 -4.75
CA SER A 32 11.56 -0.30 -5.19
C SER A 32 13.02 -0.11 -4.78
N ASN A 33 13.57 1.08 -4.99
CA ASN A 33 14.96 1.41 -4.63
C ASN A 33 15.21 1.40 -3.11
N GLN A 34 14.17 1.57 -2.26
CA GLN A 34 14.33 1.46 -0.81
C GLN A 34 14.55 0.01 -0.33
N ALA A 35 14.23 -0.99 -1.14
CA ALA A 35 14.38 -2.40 -0.79
C ALA A 35 15.77 -2.97 -1.17
N ASP A 36 16.59 -2.23 -1.93
CA ASP A 36 17.91 -2.71 -2.37
C ASP A 36 18.93 -2.72 -1.23
N LEU A 37 19.55 -3.89 -1.02
CA LEU A 37 20.59 -4.10 -0.01
C LEU A 37 21.98 -3.58 -0.43
N PHE A 38 22.14 -3.19 -1.70
CA PHE A 38 23.43 -2.75 -2.25
C PHE A 38 23.39 -1.26 -2.61
N PRO A 39 24.46 -0.50 -2.30
CA PRO A 39 24.53 0.91 -2.64
C PRO A 39 24.57 1.08 -4.16
N LEU A 40 23.48 1.61 -4.73
CA LEU A 40 23.45 2.03 -6.12
C LEU A 40 24.48 3.15 -6.35
N SER A 41 25.19 3.09 -7.48
CA SER A 41 26.17 4.12 -7.85
C SER A 41 25.51 5.51 -7.91
N ARG A 42 26.29 6.57 -7.66
CA ARG A 42 25.77 7.95 -7.72
C ARG A 42 25.14 8.27 -9.08
N GLU A 43 25.63 7.68 -10.18
CA GLU A 43 25.05 7.87 -11.51
C GLU A 43 23.64 7.26 -11.60
N HIS A 44 23.44 6.03 -11.10
CA HIS A 44 22.11 5.41 -11.05
C HIS A 44 21.14 6.19 -10.19
N LEU A 45 21.58 6.68 -9.02
CA LEU A 45 20.76 7.53 -8.16
C LEU A 45 20.40 8.86 -8.81
N GLN A 46 21.27 9.42 -9.66
CA GLN A 46 21.02 10.69 -10.35
C GLN A 46 20.00 10.57 -11.49
N GLN A 47 19.94 9.42 -12.18
CA GLN A 47 18.93 9.20 -13.23
C GLN A 47 17.49 9.23 -12.69
N PHE A 48 17.28 8.83 -11.43
CA PHE A 48 15.95 8.83 -10.79
C PHE A 48 15.69 10.05 -9.89
N ARG A 49 16.70 10.88 -9.63
CA ARG A 49 16.55 12.08 -8.80
C ARG A 49 16.20 13.28 -9.67
N SER A 50 14.91 13.46 -9.94
CA SER A 50 14.42 14.79 -10.28
C SER A 50 14.64 15.72 -9.08
N ARG A 51 15.18 16.90 -9.38
CA ARG A 51 15.95 17.77 -8.48
C ARG A 51 15.19 18.39 -7.29
N ASN A 52 13.93 18.04 -7.01
CA ASN A 52 13.12 18.70 -5.96
C ASN A 52 11.93 17.88 -5.40
N GLU A 53 11.94 16.54 -5.45
CA GLU A 53 10.71 15.78 -5.13
C GLU A 53 10.75 15.15 -3.74
N ASN A 54 9.72 15.46 -2.94
CA ASN A 54 9.46 14.88 -1.62
C ASN A 54 9.61 13.36 -1.69
N LYS A 55 10.67 12.84 -1.04
CA LYS A 55 10.96 11.41 -0.89
C LYS A 55 9.90 10.76 0.00
N GLN A 56 8.72 10.51 -0.57
CA GLN A 56 7.60 9.93 0.16
C GLN A 56 7.40 8.50 -0.28
N THR A 57 7.53 7.59 0.69
CA THR A 57 7.10 6.20 0.54
C THR A 57 5.60 6.20 0.31
N LEU A 58 5.16 5.65 -0.82
CA LEU A 58 3.74 5.54 -1.14
C LEU A 58 3.17 4.28 -0.52
N TRP A 59 2.10 4.42 0.27
CA TRP A 59 1.26 3.32 0.73
C TRP A 59 -0.11 3.41 0.07
N VAL A 60 -0.65 2.26 -0.34
CA VAL A 60 -1.95 2.19 -1.01
C VAL A 60 -2.88 1.30 -0.21
N LEU A 61 -3.97 1.88 0.27
CA LEU A 61 -5.13 1.12 0.72
C LEU A 61 -5.88 0.64 -0.54
N LEU A 62 -5.79 -0.64 -0.85
CA LEU A 62 -6.47 -1.28 -1.96
C LEU A 62 -7.73 -1.97 -1.43
N PHE A 63 -8.86 -1.81 -2.12
CA PHE A 63 -10.09 -2.50 -1.75
C PHE A 63 -10.85 -2.99 -2.97
N TYR A 64 -11.56 -4.10 -2.78
CA TYR A 64 -12.46 -4.73 -3.73
C TYR A 64 -13.79 -4.99 -3.03
N VAL A 65 -14.89 -4.68 -3.73
CA VAL A 65 -16.25 -4.90 -3.23
C VAL A 65 -16.87 -5.99 -4.08
N ASP A 66 -17.12 -7.13 -3.45
CA ASP A 66 -17.88 -8.22 -4.06
C ASP A 66 -19.37 -7.96 -3.80
N LYS A 67 -20.12 -7.74 -4.88
CA LYS A 67 -21.55 -7.45 -4.80
C LYS A 67 -22.40 -8.71 -4.63
N ASP A 68 -21.88 -9.86 -5.05
CA ASP A 68 -22.60 -11.13 -5.02
C ASP A 68 -22.57 -11.68 -3.59
N THR A 69 -21.41 -11.62 -2.93
CA THR A 69 -21.25 -12.03 -1.52
C THR A 69 -21.45 -10.91 -0.52
N ARG A 70 -21.62 -9.66 -1.00
CA ARG A 70 -21.76 -8.44 -0.18
C ARG A 70 -20.61 -8.29 0.83
N THR A 71 -19.39 -8.51 0.35
CA THR A 71 -18.17 -8.41 1.15
C THR A 71 -17.22 -7.34 0.61
N VAL A 72 -16.42 -6.79 1.51
CA VAL A 72 -15.33 -5.87 1.20
C VAL A 72 -14.03 -6.53 1.61
N GLN A 73 -13.18 -6.73 0.62
CA GLN A 73 -11.82 -7.22 0.78
C GLN A 73 -10.88 -6.03 0.66
N TYR A 74 -9.95 -5.86 1.59
CA TYR A 74 -9.04 -4.73 1.57
C TYR A 74 -7.66 -5.09 2.13
N GLU A 75 -6.66 -4.38 1.63
CA GLU A 75 -5.27 -4.52 2.06
C GLU A 75 -4.58 -3.16 2.03
N LEU A 76 -3.64 -2.97 2.95
CA LEU A 76 -2.70 -1.85 2.92
C LEU A 76 -1.38 -2.36 2.40
N SER A 77 -1.01 -1.95 1.19
CA SER A 77 0.14 -2.51 0.49
C SER A 77 1.02 -1.41 -0.10
N ARG A 78 2.35 -1.64 -0.08
CA ARG A 78 3.32 -0.73 -0.69
C ARG A 78 3.60 -1.19 -2.13
N PRO A 79 3.32 -0.36 -3.16
CA PRO A 79 3.56 -0.74 -4.54
C PRO A 79 5.06 -0.71 -4.87
N ILE A 80 5.53 -1.74 -5.58
CA ILE A 80 6.94 -1.87 -6.00
C ILE A 80 7.10 -2.04 -7.51
N ASN A 81 6.03 -2.33 -8.25
CA ASN A 81 6.06 -2.43 -9.71
C ASN A 81 4.83 -1.82 -10.39
N MET A 82 4.96 -1.53 -11.68
CA MET A 82 3.88 -1.07 -12.54
C MET A 82 4.02 -1.67 -13.93
N THR A 83 2.92 -2.18 -14.47
CA THR A 83 2.80 -2.62 -15.87
C THR A 83 3.06 -1.49 -16.86
N GLU A 84 3.43 -1.82 -18.10
CA GLU A 84 3.54 -0.87 -19.22
C GLU A 84 2.23 -0.10 -19.46
N ALA A 85 1.09 -0.72 -19.16
CA ALA A 85 -0.22 -0.09 -19.25
C ALA A 85 -0.49 0.95 -18.14
N GLY A 86 0.44 1.14 -17.20
CA GLY A 86 0.35 2.10 -16.10
C GLY A 86 -0.47 1.61 -14.89
N LYS A 87 -0.73 0.32 -14.77
CA LYS A 87 -1.40 -0.28 -13.60
C LYS A 87 -0.36 -0.87 -12.65
N VAL A 88 -0.55 -0.68 -11.35
CA VAL A 88 0.27 -1.35 -10.33
C VAL A 88 -0.11 -2.83 -10.28
N ASP A 89 0.90 -3.68 -10.30
CA ASP A 89 0.77 -5.15 -10.36
C ASP A 89 1.68 -5.90 -9.38
N ASP A 90 2.52 -5.20 -8.61
CA ASP A 90 3.34 -5.83 -7.58
C ASP A 90 3.48 -4.96 -6.32
N TRP A 91 3.54 -5.66 -5.18
CA TRP A 91 3.36 -5.05 -3.88
C TRP A 91 4.18 -5.74 -2.80
N GLU A 92 4.94 -4.97 -2.03
CA GLU A 92 5.70 -5.46 -0.88
C GLU A 92 6.08 -4.32 0.08
N PRO A 93 5.75 -4.40 1.39
CA PRO A 93 4.98 -5.46 2.02
C PRO A 93 3.47 -5.33 1.74
N ARG A 94 2.73 -6.40 2.06
CA ARG A 94 1.26 -6.47 1.95
C ARG A 94 0.66 -6.76 3.33
N PHE A 95 -0.19 -5.86 3.82
CA PHE A 95 -0.98 -6.06 5.03
C PHE A 95 -2.41 -6.40 4.64
N ILE A 96 -2.72 -7.69 4.60
CA ILE A 96 -4.05 -8.20 4.23
C ILE A 96 -4.97 -8.13 5.44
N MET A 97 -6.11 -7.47 5.27
CA MET A 97 -7.09 -7.30 6.34
C MET A 97 -8.17 -8.39 6.28
N PRO A 98 -8.83 -8.69 7.41
CA PRO A 98 -9.98 -9.58 7.42
C PRO A 98 -11.09 -9.09 6.47
N THR A 99 -11.84 -10.04 5.91
CA THR A 99 -12.97 -9.71 5.04
C THR A 99 -14.08 -9.04 5.86
N PHE A 100 -14.57 -7.90 5.38
CA PHE A 100 -15.68 -7.18 6.00
C PHE A 100 -16.99 -7.53 5.30
N HIS A 101 -17.99 -7.99 6.04
CA HIS A 101 -19.33 -8.28 5.51
C HIS A 101 -20.22 -7.05 5.67
N VAL A 102 -20.77 -6.54 4.57
CA VAL A 102 -21.54 -5.27 4.58
C VAL A 102 -22.84 -5.38 5.38
N ASP A 103 -23.47 -6.56 5.37
CA ASP A 103 -24.76 -6.80 6.01
C ASP A 103 -24.65 -7.33 7.44
N GLN A 104 -23.43 -7.58 7.93
CA GLN A 104 -23.21 -8.04 9.30
C GLN A 104 -22.53 -6.91 10.06
N PRO A 105 -23.13 -6.37 11.14
CA PRO A 105 -22.41 -5.44 11.99
C PRO A 105 -21.14 -6.14 12.48
N SER A 106 -19.97 -5.58 12.18
CA SER A 106 -18.70 -6.05 12.71
C SER A 106 -18.67 -5.74 14.20
N TYR A 107 -19.25 -6.62 15.01
CA TYR A 107 -19.12 -6.55 16.46
C TYR A 107 -17.72 -7.03 16.83
N ASN A 108 -16.72 -6.15 16.64
CA ASN A 108 -15.50 -6.29 17.40
C ASN A 108 -15.90 -5.96 18.84
N GLY A 109 -15.83 -6.94 19.73
CA GLY A 109 -16.14 -6.79 21.15
C GLY A 109 -15.37 -5.62 21.80
N PRO A 110 -15.60 -5.34 23.09
CA PRO A 110 -14.97 -4.21 23.77
C PRO A 110 -13.48 -4.17 23.47
N ASP A 111 -13.00 -2.99 23.12
CA ASP A 111 -11.61 -2.71 22.77
C ASP A 111 -10.70 -3.23 23.89
N LEU A 112 -10.00 -4.35 23.65
CA LEU A 112 -9.06 -4.95 24.60
C LEU A 112 -7.69 -4.23 24.55
N SER A 113 -7.63 -3.06 23.91
CA SER A 113 -6.49 -2.16 24.02
C SER A 113 -6.22 -1.86 25.48
N PRO A 114 -5.05 -2.22 26.04
CA PRO A 114 -4.68 -1.73 27.35
C PRO A 114 -4.62 -0.19 27.31
N ASP A 115 -5.13 0.48 28.34
CA ASP A 115 -4.92 1.91 28.51
C ASP A 115 -3.41 2.17 28.61
N ILE A 116 -2.84 2.78 27.56
CA ILE A 116 -1.43 3.15 27.54
C ILE A 116 -1.31 4.55 28.12
N ASP A 117 -0.74 4.65 29.32
CA ASP A 117 -0.33 5.91 29.91
C ASP A 117 1.02 6.33 29.30
N ILE A 118 0.99 7.30 28.37
CA ILE A 118 2.20 7.84 27.73
C ILE A 118 2.70 9.02 28.58
N PRO A 119 3.83 8.90 29.29
CA PRO A 119 4.36 9.99 30.09
C PRO A 119 4.75 11.17 29.19
N VAL A 120 4.11 12.31 29.39
CA VAL A 120 4.45 13.55 28.70
C VAL A 120 5.76 14.08 29.28
N THR A 121 6.84 14.07 28.49
CA THR A 121 8.08 14.77 28.82
C THR A 121 8.00 16.19 28.25
N GLU A 122 8.11 17.21 29.09
CA GLU A 122 8.26 18.59 28.65
C GLU A 122 9.58 18.72 27.87
N ARG A 123 9.56 19.40 26.72
CA ARG A 123 10.77 19.71 25.96
C ARG A 123 11.59 20.73 26.74
N SER A 124 12.84 20.38 27.06
CA SER A 124 13.87 21.32 27.53
C SER A 124 14.50 22.13 26.41
#